data_AF-A0A1I4XL24-F1
#
_entry.id   AF-A0A1I4XL24-F1
#
_cell.length_a   1.000
_cell.length_b   1.000
_cell.length_c   1.000
_cell.angle_alpha   90.00
_cell.angle_beta   90.00
_cell.angle_gamma   90.00
#
_symmetry.space_group_name_H-M   'P 1'
#
loop_
_entity.id
_entity.type
_entity.pdbx_description
1 polymer ?
#
loop_
_entity_poly.entity_id
_entity_poly.type
_entity_poly.pdbx_seq_one_letter_code
_entity_poly.pdbx_strand_id
1 'polypeptide(L)' 'MKPLRFVGSSLDGLKDFPMEVRSTVGFELYAVQCGLLPSDFKPMLAIGSGAYEIRMHVLGEWRII' A
#
# COMPACT_ATOMS: atom_id res chain seq x y z
N MET A 1 3.23 -6.50 15.76
CA MET A 1 2.98 -5.76 14.51
C MET A 1 4.17 -5.95 13.58
N LYS A 2 3.96 -6.33 12.32
CA LYS A 2 5.07 -6.55 11.37
C LYS A 2 5.77 -5.21 11.07
N PRO A 3 7.10 -5.14 11.01
CA PRO A 3 7.81 -3.91 10.69
C PRO A 3 7.55 -3.51 9.24
N LEU A 4 7.24 -2.23 9.01
CA LEU A 4 7.12 -1.67 7.67
C LEU A 4 8.48 -1.12 7.23
N ARG A 5 8.88 -1.38 5.98
CA ARG A 5 10.07 -0.79 5.37
C ARG A 5 9.72 -0.29 3.98
N PHE A 6 10.06 0.98 3.72
CA PHE A 6 9.99 1.56 2.39
C PHE A 6 11.30 1.28 1.64
N VAL A 7 11.21 1.02 0.34
CA VAL A 7 12.33 0.63 -0.51
C VAL A 7 12.46 1.62 -1.66
N GLY A 8 13.68 2.06 -1.94
CA GLY A 8 13.94 3.05 -2.99
C GLY A 8 13.19 4.36 -2.72
N SER A 9 12.47 4.86 -3.73
CA SER A 9 11.71 6.11 -3.67
C SER A 9 10.29 5.98 -3.13
N SER A 10 9.90 4.80 -2.61
CA SER A 10 8.49 4.55 -2.27
C SER A 10 7.95 5.42 -1.13
N LEU A 11 8.81 5.81 -0.16
CA LEU A 11 8.40 6.74 0.90
C LEU A 11 8.16 8.15 0.34
N ASP A 12 8.98 8.61 -0.59
CA ASP A 12 8.83 9.95 -1.16
C ASP A 12 7.61 10.00 -2.10
N GLY A 13 7.41 8.97 -2.92
CA GLY A 13 6.19 8.83 -3.71
C GLY A 13 4.92 8.80 -2.84
N LEU A 14 4.96 8.16 -1.66
CA LEU A 14 3.84 8.20 -0.72
C LEU A 14 3.63 9.60 -0.12
N LYS A 15 4.69 10.39 0.13
CA LYS A 15 4.54 11.76 0.66
C LYS A 15 3.88 12.70 -0.35
N ASP A 16 4.08 12.45 -1.65
CA ASP A 16 3.53 13.24 -2.75
C ASP A 16 2.03 12.99 -2.99
N PHE A 17 1.46 11.95 -2.37
CA PHE A 17 0.03 11.66 -2.48
C PHE A 17 -0.83 12.73 -1.76
N PRO A 18 -2.06 12.99 -2.25
CA PRO A 18 -3.05 13.78 -1.52
C PRO A 18 -3.26 13.26 -0.09
N MET A 19 -3.64 14.16 0.83
CA MET A 19 -3.77 13.82 2.25
C MET A 19 -4.76 12.67 2.49
N GLU A 20 -5.88 12.67 1.78
CA GLU A 20 -6.93 11.66 1.85
C GLU A 20 -6.39 10.29 1.46
N VAL A 21 -5.60 10.24 0.37
CA VAL A 21 -4.99 9.00 -0.12
C VAL A 21 -3.94 8.49 0.87
N ARG A 22 -3.09 9.38 1.42
CA ARG A 22 -2.09 8.99 2.43
C ARG A 22 -2.73 8.41 3.68
N SER A 23 -3.85 8.97 4.11
CA SER A 23 -4.63 8.45 5.24
C SER A 23 -5.12 7.03 4.95
N THR A 24 -5.73 6.81 3.78
CA THR A 24 -6.17 5.48 3.33
C THR A 24 -5.01 4.49 3.25
N VAL A 25 -3.88 4.86 2.66
CA VAL A 25 -2.66 4.03 2.65
C VAL A 25 -2.27 3.63 4.06
N GLY A 26 -2.29 4.56 5.02
CA GLY A 26 -1.95 4.29 6.41
C GLY A 26 -2.81 3.18 7.03
N PHE A 27 -4.12 3.20 6.78
CA PHE A 27 -5.04 2.16 7.25
C PHE A 27 -4.77 0.80 6.60
N GLU A 28 -4.56 0.77 5.29
CA GLU A 28 -4.27 -0.47 4.55
C GLU A 28 -2.94 -1.10 5.00
N LEU A 29 -1.89 -0.28 5.15
CA LEU A 29 -0.61 -0.75 5.66
C LEU A 29 -0.72 -1.26 7.10
N TYR A 30 -1.48 -0.58 7.96
CA TYR A 30 -1.71 -1.03 9.32
C TYR A 30 -2.41 -2.40 9.37
N ALA A 31 -3.39 -2.64 8.50
CA ALA A 31 -4.04 -3.95 8.37
C ALA A 31 -3.02 -5.05 8.03
N VAL A 32 -2.16 -4.80 7.04
CA VAL A 32 -1.06 -5.71 6.66
C VAL A 32 -0.09 -5.95 7.82
N GLN A 33 0.25 -4.89 8.56
CA GLN A 33 1.13 -5.00 9.72
C GLN A 33 0.50 -5.82 10.86
N CYS A 34 -0.83 -5.83 10.96
CA CYS A 34 -1.60 -6.70 11.86
C CYS A 34 -1.76 -8.14 11.34
N GLY A 35 -1.29 -8.44 10.13
CA GLY A 35 -1.43 -9.76 9.51
C GLY A 35 -2.75 -9.98 8.77
N LEU A 36 -3.53 -8.93 8.56
CA LEU A 36 -4.73 -8.95 7.73
C LEU A 36 -4.35 -8.72 6.26
N LEU A 37 -5.30 -8.99 5.38
CA LEU A 37 -5.19 -8.61 3.97
C LEU A 37 -5.67 -7.17 3.79
N PRO A 38 -5.13 -6.43 2.80
CA PRO A 38 -5.69 -5.15 2.38
C PRO A 38 -7.14 -5.33 1.92
N SER A 39 -7.92 -4.24 1.99
CA SER A 39 -9.34 -4.27 1.59
C SER A 39 -9.51 -4.48 0.08
N ASP A 40 -8.66 -3.85 -0.73
CA ASP A 40 -8.59 -4.03 -2.18
C ASP A 40 -7.14 -4.21 -2.62
N PHE A 41 -6.83 -5.40 -3.14
CA PHE A 41 -5.50 -5.72 -3.63
C PHE A 41 -5.51 -6.73 -4.77
N LYS A 42 -4.39 -6.77 -5.51
CA LYS A 42 -4.11 -7.73 -6.57
C LYS A 42 -2.76 -8.41 -6.33
N PRO A 43 -2.68 -9.75 -6.30
CA PRO A 43 -1.39 -10.46 -6.25
C PRO A 43 -0.50 -10.14 -7.45
N MET A 44 0.77 -9.84 -7.19
CA MET A 44 1.78 -9.48 -8.19
C MET A 44 2.78 -10.62 -8.42
N LEU A 45 2.30 -11.70 -9.05
CA LEU A 45 3.09 -12.94 -9.26
C LEU A 45 4.38 -12.72 -10.06
N ALA A 46 4.42 -11.71 -10.93
CA ALA A 46 5.62 -11.36 -11.70
C ALA A 46 6.75 -10.76 -10.84
N ILE A 47 6.43 -10.21 -9.66
CA ILE A 47 7.42 -9.70 -8.70
C ILE A 47 7.88 -10.84 -7.78
N GLY A 48 6.95 -11.69 -7.35
CA GLY A 48 7.24 -12.87 -6.55
C GLY A 48 6.08 -13.25 -5.64
N SER A 49 6.19 -14.41 -5.01
CA SER A 49 5.20 -14.88 -4.03
C SER A 49 5.13 -13.92 -2.84
N GLY A 50 3.92 -13.50 -2.49
CA GLY A 50 3.67 -12.59 -1.37
C GLY A 50 3.76 -11.10 -1.70
N ALA A 51 3.99 -10.73 -2.97
CA ALA A 51 3.84 -9.36 -3.44
C ALA A 51 2.38 -9.06 -3.80
N TYR A 52 1.87 -7.92 -3.36
CA TYR A 52 0.51 -7.46 -3.61
C TYR A 52 0.52 -5.99 -4.04
N GLU A 53 -0.26 -5.64 -5.05
CA GLU A 53 -0.60 -4.27 -5.37
C GLU A 53 -1.86 -3.89 -4.57
N ILE A 54 -1.77 -2.91 -3.68
CA ILE A 54 -2.92 -2.37 -2.94
C ILE A 54 -3.52 -1.24 -3.78
N ARG A 55 -4.83 -1.28 -4.00
CA ARG A 55 -5.57 -0.34 -4.86
C ARG A 55 -6.47 0.54 -4.00
N MET A 56 -6.49 1.83 -4.32
CA MET A 56 -7.30 2.81 -3.59
C MET A 56 -8.08 3.68 -4.56
N HIS A 57 -9.38 3.77 -4.31
CA HIS A 57 -10.34 4.51 -5.10
C HIS A 57 -10.74 5.80 -4.37
N VAL A 58 -9.76 6.68 -4.11
CA VAL A 58 -9.95 7.93 -3.36
C VAL A 58 -9.43 9.10 -4.19
N LEU A 59 -10.31 10.04 -4.54
CA LEU A 59 -10.02 11.18 -5.42
C LEU A 59 -9.50 10.80 -6.83
N GLY A 60 -9.57 9.51 -7.19
CA GLY A 60 -8.97 8.94 -8.38
C GLY A 60 -8.51 7.50 -8.11
N GLU A 61 -7.57 7.04 -8.93
CA GLU A 61 -7.02 5.69 -8.88
C GLU A 61 -5.57 5.73 -8.40
N TRP A 62 -5.29 5.11 -7.25
CA TRP A 62 -3.95 5.07 -6.66
C TRP A 62 -3.53 3.64 -6.35
N ARG A 63 -2.23 3.36 -6.46
CA ARG A 63 -1.69 2.01 -6.23
C ARG A 63 -0.34 2.06 -5.54
N ILE A 64 -0.11 1.10 -4.64
CA ILE A 64 1.19 0.85 -4.01
C ILE A 64 1.51 -0.65 -4.07
N ILE A 65 2.80 -0.99 -4.09
CA ILE A 65 3.33 -2.36 -4.13
C ILE A 65 4.39 -2.52 -3.04
#